data_AF-A0A9W6JYG8-F1
#
_entry.id   AF-A0A9W6JYG8-F1
#
_cell.length_a   1.000
_cell.length_b   1.000
_cell.length_c   1.000
_cell.angle_alpha   90.00
_cell.angle_beta   90.00
_cell.angle_gamma   90.00
#
_symmetry.space_group_name_H-M   'P 1'
#
loop_
_entity.id
_entity.type
_entity.pdbx_description
1 polymer ?
#
loop_
_entity_poly.entity_id
_entity_poly.type
_entity_poly.pdbx_seq_one_letter_code
_entity_poly.pdbx_strand_id
1 'polypeptide(L)'
;MAWGFEMALLINIGMLIVGAFQILAFIEGVHIWLGWGTWPAVGLFVVAYVFRPFGSLLTIPLVYYGARYGWEWAWWQAAIFAAPALILSLIGLTISGGTALFALRAS
;
A
#
# COMPACT_ATOMS: atom_id res chain seq x y z
N MET A 1 -13.16 28.79 9.52
CA MET A 1 -13.30 27.38 9.97
C MET A 1 -13.72 26.39 8.87
N ALA A 2 -14.24 26.83 7.70
CA ALA A 2 -14.60 25.92 6.59
C ALA A 2 -13.42 25.13 5.97
N TRP A 3 -12.22 25.74 5.88
CA TRP A 3 -11.02 25.12 5.29
C TRP A 3 -10.59 23.79 5.93
N GLY A 4 -10.84 23.59 7.23
CA GLY A 4 -10.43 22.36 7.91
C GLY A 4 -11.31 21.16 7.56
N PHE A 5 -12.62 21.38 7.41
CA PHE A 5 -13.58 20.33 7.11
C PHE A 5 -13.49 19.88 5.65
N GLU A 6 -13.43 20.83 4.71
CA GLU A 6 -13.33 20.55 3.27
C GLU A 6 -12.05 19.76 2.96
N MET A 7 -10.92 20.17 3.53
CA MET A 7 -9.65 19.48 3.34
C MET A 7 -9.66 18.06 3.93
N ALA A 8 -10.24 17.89 5.13
CA ALA A 8 -10.39 16.58 5.74
C ALA A 8 -11.28 15.66 4.89
N LEU A 9 -12.38 16.19 4.35
CA LEU A 9 -13.28 15.44 3.46
C LEU A 9 -12.54 14.97 2.20
N LEU A 10 -11.80 15.86 1.54
CA LEU A 10 -11.01 15.53 0.35
C LEU A 10 -9.97 14.45 0.62
N ILE A 11 -9.27 14.53 1.75
CA ILE A 11 -8.28 13.51 2.15
C ILE A 11 -8.96 12.16 2.36
N ASN A 12 -10.09 12.11 3.07
CA ASN A 12 -10.82 10.87 3.31
C ASN A 12 -11.33 10.24 2.01
N ILE A 13 -11.85 11.05 1.09
CA ILE A 13 -12.26 10.57 -0.24
C ILE A 13 -11.07 10.01 -1.01
N GLY A 14 -9.93 10.70 -0.99
CA GLY A 14 -8.70 10.22 -1.62
C GLY A 14 -8.23 8.89 -1.05
N MET A 15 -8.26 8.73 0.28
CA MET A 15 -7.92 7.47 0.95
C MET A 15 -8.87 6.33 0.55
N LEU A 16 -10.16 6.62 0.42
CA LEU A 16 -11.18 5.67 -0.04
C LEU A 16 -10.90 5.20 -1.47
N ILE A 17 -10.57 6.13 -2.37
CA ILE A 17 -10.23 5.82 -3.77
C ILE A 17 -8.97 4.95 -3.83
N VAL A 18 -7.90 5.35 -3.12
CA VAL A 18 -6.66 4.56 -3.07
C VAL A 18 -6.93 3.16 -2.51
N GLY A 19 -7.70 3.05 -1.43
CA GLY A 19 -8.09 1.76 -0.86
C GLY A 19 -8.87 0.89 -1.84
N ALA A 20 -9.83 1.45 -2.57
CA ALA A 20 -10.58 0.73 -3.60
C ALA A 20 -9.66 0.22 -4.72
N PHE A 21 -8.72 1.05 -5.19
CA PHE A 21 -7.73 0.61 -6.18
C PHE A 21 -6.83 -0.50 -5.63
N GLN A 22 -6.43 -0.44 -4.35
CA GLN A 22 -5.64 -1.51 -3.74
C GLN A 22 -6.42 -2.84 -3.69
N ILE A 23 -7.73 -2.80 -3.42
CA ILE A 23 -8.59 -3.99 -3.47
C ILE A 23 -8.64 -4.56 -4.89
N LEU A 24 -8.84 -3.71 -5.90
CA LEU A 24 -8.88 -4.16 -7.30
C LEU A 24 -7.55 -4.76 -7.75
N ALA A 25 -6.44 -4.09 -7.43
CA ALA A 25 -5.10 -4.61 -7.70
C ALA A 25 -4.82 -5.91 -6.95
N PHE A 26 -5.32 -6.08 -5.72
CA PHE A 26 -5.22 -7.34 -5.00
C PHE A 26 -5.96 -8.46 -5.73
N ILE A 27 -7.20 -8.24 -6.14
CA ILE A 27 -8.01 -9.24 -6.85
C ILE A 27 -7.32 -9.64 -8.15
N GLU A 28 -6.87 -8.66 -8.94
CA GLU A 28 -6.11 -8.88 -10.16
C GLU A 28 -4.82 -9.68 -9.88
N GLY A 29 -4.09 -9.32 -8.83
CA GLY A 29 -2.90 -10.04 -8.40
C GLY A 29 -3.17 -11.49 -8.04
N VAL A 30 -4.30 -11.78 -7.38
CA VAL A 30 -4.73 -13.16 -7.09
C VAL A 30 -5.05 -13.92 -8.38
N HIS A 31 -5.73 -13.27 -9.33
CA HIS A 31 -6.06 -13.90 -10.62
C HIS A 31 -4.80 -14.27 -11.38
N ILE A 32 -3.84 -13.35 -11.48
CA ILE A 32 -2.62 -13.58 -12.24
C ILE A 32 -1.67 -14.54 -11.50
N TRP A 33 -1.47 -14.37 -10.19
CA TRP A 33 -0.48 -15.16 -9.45
C TRP A 33 -0.97 -16.55 -9.04
N LEU A 34 -2.24 -16.67 -8.65
CA LEU A 34 -2.82 -17.92 -8.13
C LEU A 34 -3.79 -18.58 -9.11
N GLY A 35 -4.21 -17.90 -10.18
CA GLY A 35 -5.18 -18.43 -11.15
C GLY A 35 -6.60 -18.55 -10.60
N TRP A 36 -6.91 -17.89 -9.48
CA TRP A 36 -8.21 -18.01 -8.82
C TRP A 36 -9.23 -17.06 -9.43
N GLY A 37 -10.52 -17.38 -9.30
CA GLY A 37 -11.60 -16.48 -9.70
C GLY A 37 -11.84 -15.34 -8.69
N THR A 38 -12.72 -14.40 -9.04
CA THR A 38 -13.05 -13.21 -8.23
C THR A 38 -13.56 -13.55 -6.83
N TRP A 39 -14.45 -14.53 -6.70
CA TRP A 39 -15.04 -14.88 -5.39
C TRP A 39 -14.01 -15.41 -4.37
N PRO A 40 -13.14 -16.38 -4.72
CA PRO A 40 -12.03 -16.76 -3.86
C PRO A 40 -11.07 -15.61 -3.53
N ALA A 41 -10.78 -14.72 -4.49
CA ALA A 41 -9.92 -13.56 -4.26
C ALA A 41 -10.52 -12.60 -3.23
N VAL A 42 -11.82 -12.30 -3.33
CA VAL A 42 -12.53 -11.49 -2.33
C VAL A 42 -12.52 -12.17 -0.96
N GLY A 43 -12.75 -13.49 -0.90
CA GLY A 43 -12.64 -14.26 0.34
C GLY A 43 -11.25 -14.15 0.99
N LEU A 44 -10.20 -14.31 0.19
CA LEU A 44 -8.82 -14.17 0.65
C LEU A 44 -8.53 -12.75 1.15
N PHE A 45 -9.04 -11.72 0.47
CA PHE A 45 -8.92 -10.33 0.92
C PHE A 45 -9.56 -10.11 2.29
N VAL A 46 -10.79 -10.62 2.50
CA VAL A 46 -11.48 -10.52 3.79
C VAL A 46 -10.69 -11.22 4.89
N VAL A 47 -10.17 -12.43 4.63
CA VAL A 47 -9.32 -13.15 5.58
C VAL A 47 -8.08 -12.32 5.91
N ALA A 48 -7.36 -11.80 4.90
CA ALA A 48 -6.19 -10.97 5.12
C ALA A 48 -6.50 -9.67 5.88
N TYR A 49 -7.68 -9.09 5.69
CA TYR A 49 -8.12 -7.91 6.42
C TYR A 49 -8.39 -8.20 7.90
N VAL A 50 -8.96 -9.37 8.22
CA VAL A 50 -9.26 -9.78 9.61
C VAL A 50 -7.98 -10.12 10.38
N PHE A 51 -7.02 -10.80 9.75
CA PHE A 51 -5.79 -11.29 10.41
C PHE A 51 -4.63 -10.29 10.36
N ARG A 52 -4.83 -9.05 10.83
CA ARG A 52 -3.71 -8.07 10.95
C ARG A 52 -2.81 -8.44 12.14
N PRO A 53 -1.46 -8.31 12.03
CA PRO A 53 -0.70 -7.70 10.92
C PRO A 53 -0.32 -8.67 9.79
N PHE A 54 -0.45 -9.98 9.98
CA PHE A 54 0.04 -11.00 9.03
C PHE A 54 -0.63 -10.92 7.65
N GLY A 55 -1.92 -10.60 7.60
CA GLY A 55 -2.62 -10.41 6.33
C GLY A 55 -2.05 -9.26 5.50
N SER A 56 -1.42 -8.26 6.13
CA SER A 56 -0.72 -7.18 5.41
C SER A 56 0.49 -7.70 4.63
N LEU A 57 1.20 -8.68 5.18
CA LEU A 57 2.34 -9.32 4.51
C LEU A 57 1.91 -10.11 3.28
N LEU A 58 0.68 -10.64 3.28
CA LEU A 58 0.11 -11.37 2.15
C LEU A 58 -0.50 -10.41 1.11
N THR A 59 -1.11 -9.31 1.54
CA THR A 59 -1.72 -8.34 0.61
C THR A 59 -0.69 -7.56 -0.19
N ILE A 60 0.44 -7.19 0.40
CA ILE A 60 1.49 -6.41 -0.30
C ILE A 60 1.96 -7.07 -1.60
N PRO A 61 2.43 -8.33 -1.63
CA PRO A 61 2.90 -8.96 -2.86
C PRO A 61 1.77 -9.13 -3.88
N LEU A 62 0.55 -9.41 -3.44
CA LEU A 62 -0.60 -9.56 -4.33
C LEU A 62 -1.01 -8.23 -4.98
N VAL A 63 -1.12 -7.15 -4.20
CA VAL A 63 -1.37 -5.80 -4.72
C VAL A 63 -0.26 -5.38 -5.67
N TYR A 64 1.01 -5.64 -5.32
CA TYR A 64 2.14 -5.37 -6.19
C TYR A 64 2.02 -6.13 -7.52
N TYR A 65 1.68 -7.42 -7.48
CA TYR A 65 1.59 -8.25 -8.68
C TYR A 65 0.46 -7.77 -9.61
N GLY A 66 -0.72 -7.45 -9.06
CA GLY A 66 -1.81 -6.91 -9.86
C GLY A 66 -1.52 -5.54 -10.44
N ALA A 67 -0.89 -4.63 -9.67
CA ALA A 67 -0.49 -3.33 -10.19
C ALA A 67 0.63 -3.45 -11.25
N ARG A 68 1.62 -4.31 -11.03
CA ARG A 68 2.78 -4.45 -11.93
C ARG A 68 2.43 -5.19 -13.22
N TYR A 69 1.72 -6.31 -13.11
CA TYR A 69 1.48 -7.23 -14.23
C TYR A 69 0.06 -7.16 -14.79
N GLY A 70 -0.92 -6.77 -13.97
CA GLY A 70 -2.30 -6.56 -14.45
C GLY A 70 -2.51 -5.16 -15.02
N TRP A 71 -2.00 -4.13 -14.34
CA TRP A 71 -2.13 -2.74 -14.80
C TRP A 71 -0.90 -2.20 -15.52
N GLU A 72 0.13 -3.04 -15.66
CA GLU A 72 1.38 -2.72 -16.35
C GLU A 72 2.13 -1.51 -15.78
N TRP A 73 1.90 -1.17 -14.52
CA TRP A 73 2.59 -0.04 -13.89
C TRP A 73 4.10 -0.29 -13.81
N ALA A 74 4.87 0.79 -13.77
CA ALA A 74 6.29 0.67 -13.48
C ALA A 74 6.51 0.03 -12.11
N TRP A 75 7.57 -0.77 -11.97
CA TRP A 75 7.85 -1.53 -10.73
C TRP A 75 7.88 -0.63 -9.48
N TRP A 76 8.41 0.58 -9.60
CA TRP A 76 8.50 1.52 -8.49
C TRP A 76 7.13 2.11 -8.11
N GLN A 77 6.25 2.35 -9.09
CA GLN A 77 4.88 2.81 -8.85
C GLN A 77 4.07 1.73 -8.13
N ALA A 78 4.16 0.49 -8.62
CA ALA A 78 3.50 -0.66 -8.02
C ALA A 78 3.99 -0.90 -6.58
N ALA A 79 5.30 -0.77 -6.32
CA ALA A 79 5.86 -0.94 -4.97
C ALA A 79 5.38 0.13 -3.99
N ILE A 80 5.40 1.41 -4.40
CA ILE A 80 4.91 2.52 -3.57
C ILE A 80 3.42 2.36 -3.29
N PHE A 81 2.66 1.98 -4.32
CA PHE A 81 1.23 1.78 -4.21
C PHE A 81 0.84 0.58 -3.33
N ALA A 82 1.60 -0.52 -3.38
CA ALA A 82 1.32 -1.73 -2.61
C ALA A 82 1.63 -1.57 -1.11
N ALA A 83 2.62 -0.75 -0.74
CA ALA A 83 3.05 -0.59 0.65
C ALA A 83 3.38 0.87 1.01
N PRO A 84 2.44 1.82 0.87
CA PRO A 84 2.71 3.24 1.07
C PRO A 84 3.20 3.55 2.48
N ALA A 85 2.57 2.95 3.50
CA ALA A 85 2.98 3.14 4.90
C ALA A 85 4.40 2.62 5.17
N LEU A 86 4.79 1.48 4.56
CA LEU A 86 6.12 0.91 4.72
C LEU A 86 7.17 1.82 4.05
N ILE A 87 6.90 2.28 2.83
CA ILE A 87 7.78 3.20 2.09
C ILE A 87 7.97 4.51 2.88
N LEU A 88 6.88 5.11 3.39
CA LEU A 88 6.96 6.31 4.20
C LEU A 88 7.76 6.07 5.50
N SER A 89 7.60 4.92 6.13
CA SER A 89 8.37 4.55 7.33
C SER A 89 9.87 4.40 7.01
N LEU A 90 10.22 3.78 5.89
CA LEU A 90 11.62 3.63 5.45
C LEU A 90 12.26 4.99 5.13
N ILE A 91 11.52 5.89 4.48
CA ILE A 91 11.96 7.26 4.23
C ILE A 91 12.20 7.99 5.55
N GLY A 92 11.26 7.91 6.50
CA GLY A 92 11.41 8.52 7.82
C GLY A 92 12.62 7.99 8.61
N LEU A 93 12.87 6.68 8.57
CA LEU A 93 14.05 6.05 9.17
C LEU A 93 15.35 6.52 8.52
N THR A 94 15.35 6.69 7.20
CA THR A 94 16.55 7.15 6.46
C THR A 94 16.88 8.60 6.82
N ILE A 95 15.86 9.46 6.93
CA ILE A 95 16.04 10.87 7.31
C ILE A 95 16.54 10.98 8.75
N SER A 96 15.89 10.29 9.69
CA SER A 96 16.24 10.33 11.13
C SER A 96 17.58 9.65 11.45
N GLY A 97 17.90 8.54 10.78
CA GLY A 97 19.21 7.90 10.89
C GLY A 97 20.33 8.72 10.26
N GLY A 98 20.05 9.36 9.12
CA GLY A 98 20.99 10.28 8.46
C GLY A 98 21.33 11.48 9.33
N THR A 99 20.33 12.14 9.94
CA THR A 99 20.57 13.28 10.83
C THR A 99 21.33 12.89 12.10
N ALA A 100 21.09 11.70 12.65
CA ALA A 100 21.84 11.18 13.80
C ALA A 100 23.33 10.92 13.46
N LEU A 101 23.64 10.41 12.27
CA LEU A 101 25.02 10.23 11.80
C LEU A 101 25.75 11.55 11.55
N PHE A 102 25.06 12.57 11.03
CA PHE A 102 25.65 13.91 10.89
C PHE A 102 25.90 14.59 12.24
N ALA A 103 25.01 14.40 13.22
CA ALA A 103 25.19 14.93 14.57
C ALA A 103 26.40 14.30 15.29
N LEU A 104 26.59 12.98 15.16
CA LEU A 104 27.74 12.26 15.73
C LEU A 104 29.09 12.62 15.06
N ARG A 105 29.07 13.07 13.80
CA ARG A 105 30.29 13.49 13.09
C ARG A 105 30.69 14.94 13.41
N ALA A 106 29.76 15.73 13.95
CA ALA A 106 29.98 17.14 14.28
C ALA A 106 30.40 17.38 15.75
N SER A 107 30.37 16.33 16.60
CA SER A 107 30.91 16.29 17.97
C SER A 107 32.32 15.71 17.99
#